data_AF-A0A1Q9E1R2-F1
#
_entry.id   AF-A0A1Q9E1R2-F1
#
_cell.length_a   1.000
_cell.length_b   1.000
_cell.length_c   1.000
_cell.angle_alpha   90.00
_cell.angle_beta   90.00
_cell.angle_gamma   90.00
#
_symmetry.space_group_name_H-M   'P 1'
#
loop_
_entity.id
_entity.type
_entity.pdbx_description
1 polymer ?
#
loop_
_entity_poly.entity_id
_entity_poly.type
_entity_poly.pdbx_seq_one_letter_code
_entity_poly.pdbx_strand_id
1 'polypeptide(L)'
;MALTGTVKAFNPHKGWGFVECNGTDMFMHKKDLNGFCPSKGDQVQFTVGQTEKGPVAENVRVVGAPEEASYFGQIKSYNPTKGFGFISTDAFPEQDVFVLRSELPGGFGPEGGQCKFSVSMDEKGPAAKRVMLLGSAGTQVQQMKWMMGYGGWGKGMGKGFGKSGDKTCWDVKKTGACPRLAKGEPCKFSPCNGEPVPDAAD
;
A
#
# COMPACT_ATOMS: atom_id res chain seq x y z
N MET A 1 -8.06 36.19 -4.48
CA MET A 1 -8.48 36.11 -3.06
C MET A 1 -8.38 34.65 -2.62
N ALA A 2 -7.90 34.39 -1.41
CA ALA A 2 -7.84 33.02 -0.89
C ALA A 2 -9.19 32.65 -0.27
N LEU A 3 -9.76 31.53 -0.70
CA LEU A 3 -10.97 30.93 -0.13
C LEU A 3 -10.60 29.78 0.78
N THR A 4 -11.51 29.42 1.67
CA THR A 4 -11.38 28.26 2.56
C THR A 4 -12.47 27.26 2.22
N GLY A 5 -12.13 25.99 2.13
CA GLY A 5 -13.07 24.91 1.84
C GLY A 5 -12.67 23.61 2.53
N THR A 6 -13.48 22.58 2.32
CA THR A 6 -13.29 21.26 2.93
C THR A 6 -13.03 20.23 1.85
N VAL A 7 -12.00 19.39 2.04
CA VAL A 7 -11.65 18.35 1.08
C VAL A 7 -12.71 17.24 1.11
N LYS A 8 -13.44 17.09 0.01
CA LYS A 8 -14.54 16.14 -0.13
C LYS A 8 -14.04 14.73 -0.44
N ALA A 9 -13.07 14.66 -1.36
CA ALA A 9 -12.40 13.44 -1.73
C ALA A 9 -11.05 13.75 -2.38
N PHE A 10 -10.03 12.98 -2.05
CA PHE A 10 -8.74 13.05 -2.73
C PHE A 10 -8.14 11.66 -2.86
N ASN A 11 -7.69 11.32 -4.06
CA ASN A 11 -7.08 10.04 -4.33
C ASN A 11 -5.56 10.21 -4.51
N PRO A 12 -4.73 9.84 -3.51
CA PRO A 12 -3.29 10.07 -3.57
C PRO A 12 -2.59 9.24 -4.65
N HIS A 13 -3.16 8.10 -5.04
CA HIS A 13 -2.61 7.28 -6.11
C HIS A 13 -2.83 7.91 -7.49
N LYS A 14 -4.00 8.53 -7.70
CA LYS A 14 -4.32 9.19 -8.97
C LYS A 14 -3.85 10.66 -9.02
N GLY A 15 -3.65 11.28 -7.86
CA GLY A 15 -3.16 12.65 -7.73
C GLY A 15 -4.20 13.73 -8.00
N TRP A 16 -5.50 13.43 -7.83
CA TRP A 16 -6.58 14.40 -8.00
C TRP A 16 -7.73 14.18 -7.02
N GLY A 17 -8.53 15.21 -6.84
CA GLY A 17 -9.66 15.24 -5.91
C GLY A 17 -10.58 16.44 -6.11
N PHE A 18 -11.43 16.65 -5.11
CA PHE A 18 -12.41 17.74 -5.06
C PHE A 18 -12.42 18.38 -3.69
N VAL A 19 -12.54 19.71 -3.69
CA VAL A 19 -12.77 20.53 -2.51
C VAL A 19 -14.11 21.22 -2.63
N GLU A 20 -14.87 21.22 -1.55
CA GLU A 20 -16.14 21.91 -1.46
C GLU A 20 -15.95 23.26 -0.77
N CYS A 21 -16.43 24.34 -1.38
CA CYS A 21 -16.38 25.67 -0.83
C CYS A 21 -17.70 26.40 -1.11
N ASN A 22 -18.39 26.82 -0.05
CA ASN A 22 -19.69 27.51 -0.15
C ASN A 22 -20.71 26.78 -1.05
N GLY A 23 -20.76 25.45 -0.97
CA GLY A 23 -21.67 24.62 -1.77
C GLY A 23 -21.26 24.38 -3.24
N THR A 24 -20.09 24.88 -3.66
CA THR A 24 -19.52 24.59 -4.98
C THR A 24 -18.37 23.59 -4.87
N ASP A 25 -18.40 22.54 -5.70
CA ASP A 25 -17.30 21.59 -5.83
C ASP A 25 -16.26 22.10 -6.84
N MET A 26 -15.01 22.18 -6.41
CA MET A 26 -13.88 22.63 -7.24
C MET A 26 -12.88 21.49 -7.43
N PHE A 27 -12.35 21.38 -8.64
CA PHE A 27 -11.35 20.37 -8.96
C PHE A 27 -10.02 20.70 -8.29
N MET A 28 -9.29 19.68 -7.85
CA MET A 28 -7.97 19.83 -7.23
C MET A 28 -7.01 18.81 -7.81
N HIS A 29 -5.80 19.24 -8.14
CA HIS A 29 -4.75 18.39 -8.67
C HIS A 29 -3.50 18.42 -7.78
N LYS A 30 -2.75 17.32 -7.74
CA LYS A 30 -1.59 17.19 -6.84
C LYS A 30 -0.49 18.24 -7.04
N LYS A 31 -0.41 18.81 -8.25
CA LYS A 31 0.57 19.85 -8.58
C LYS A 31 0.30 21.15 -7.81
N ASP A 32 -0.96 21.40 -7.49
CA ASP A 32 -1.41 22.63 -6.84
C ASP A 32 -1.36 22.54 -5.30
N LEU A 33 -0.91 21.41 -4.77
CA LEU A 33 -0.83 21.14 -3.34
C LEU A 33 0.52 21.52 -2.71
N ASN A 34 1.51 21.96 -3.51
CA ASN A 34 2.86 22.31 -3.02
C ASN A 34 3.49 21.21 -2.14
N GLY A 35 3.33 19.95 -2.55
CA GLY A 35 3.84 18.80 -1.79
C GLY A 35 2.96 18.38 -0.60
N PHE A 36 1.89 19.07 -0.27
CA PHE A 36 0.93 18.63 0.74
C PHE A 36 0.01 17.50 0.23
N CYS A 37 -0.41 16.58 1.10
CA CYS A 37 -1.35 15.50 0.76
C CYS A 37 -2.62 15.60 1.62
N PRO A 38 -3.71 16.20 1.12
CA PRO A 38 -4.94 16.32 1.88
C PRO A 38 -5.64 14.99 2.10
N SER A 39 -6.34 14.91 3.22
CA SER A 39 -7.25 13.85 3.59
C SER A 39 -8.69 14.34 3.51
N LYS A 40 -9.65 13.41 3.40
CA LYS A 40 -11.07 13.75 3.40
C LYS A 40 -11.43 14.42 4.74
N GLY A 41 -12.09 15.57 4.67
CA GLY A 41 -12.49 16.37 5.82
C GLY A 41 -11.48 17.45 6.21
N ASP A 42 -10.30 17.48 5.60
CA ASP A 42 -9.31 18.53 5.89
C ASP A 42 -9.83 19.89 5.45
N GLN A 43 -9.67 20.89 6.30
CA GLN A 43 -9.88 22.29 5.92
C GLN A 43 -8.67 22.80 5.17
N VAL A 44 -8.91 23.34 3.98
CA VAL A 44 -7.86 23.86 3.10
C VAL A 44 -8.17 25.29 2.70
N GLN A 45 -7.13 26.09 2.51
CA GLN A 45 -7.19 27.39 1.89
C GLN A 45 -6.52 27.33 0.53
N PHE A 46 -7.14 27.96 -0.47
CA PHE A 46 -6.71 27.89 -1.85
C PHE A 46 -7.19 29.14 -2.62
N THR A 47 -6.68 29.34 -3.82
CA THR A 47 -7.16 30.36 -4.76
C THR A 47 -8.00 29.71 -5.85
N VAL A 48 -9.08 30.36 -6.28
CA VAL A 48 -9.90 29.86 -7.39
C VAL A 48 -9.26 30.24 -8.71
N GLY A 49 -8.89 29.23 -9.48
CA GLY A 49 -8.51 29.34 -10.88
C GLY A 49 -9.65 28.92 -11.80
N GLN A 50 -9.51 29.24 -13.08
CA GLN A 50 -10.44 28.83 -14.14
C GLN A 50 -9.69 28.01 -15.18
N THR A 51 -10.21 26.85 -15.53
CA THR A 51 -9.67 26.02 -16.62
C THR A 51 -10.75 25.72 -17.65
N GLU A 52 -10.35 25.14 -18.79
CA GLU A 52 -11.26 24.62 -19.81
C GLU A 52 -12.27 23.58 -19.26
N LYS A 53 -11.94 22.95 -18.12
CA LYS A 53 -12.77 21.95 -17.44
C LYS A 53 -13.62 22.52 -16.30
N GLY A 54 -13.53 23.83 -16.04
CA GLY A 54 -14.24 24.50 -14.95
C GLY A 54 -13.34 25.04 -13.83
N PRO A 55 -13.93 25.40 -12.68
CA PRO A 55 -13.21 26.00 -11.56
C PRO A 55 -12.26 25.00 -10.90
N VAL A 56 -11.03 25.45 -10.64
CA VAL A 56 -9.97 24.67 -10.03
C VAL A 56 -9.48 25.36 -8.77
N ALA A 57 -9.08 24.57 -7.77
CA ALA A 57 -8.40 25.05 -6.57
C ALA A 57 -6.89 25.03 -6.81
N GLU A 58 -6.28 26.21 -6.83
CA GLU A 58 -4.84 26.44 -6.99
C GLU A 58 -4.21 26.85 -5.65
N ASN A 59 -2.89 26.66 -5.50
CA ASN A 59 -2.14 27.06 -4.30
C ASN A 59 -2.77 26.57 -2.98
N VAL A 60 -3.13 25.29 -2.94
CA VAL A 60 -3.85 24.67 -1.83
C VAL A 60 -2.90 24.46 -0.65
N ARG A 61 -3.34 24.87 0.54
CA ARG A 61 -2.66 24.68 1.83
C ARG A 61 -3.66 24.28 2.91
N VAL A 62 -3.28 23.43 3.87
CA VAL A 62 -4.17 23.09 4.99
C VAL A 62 -4.24 24.19 6.04
N VAL A 63 -5.44 24.38 6.58
CA VAL A 63 -5.78 25.33 7.64
C VAL A 63 -6.21 24.53 8.87
N GLY A 64 -5.24 24.07 9.66
CA GLY A 64 -5.51 23.30 10.89
C GLY A 64 -4.44 22.24 11.15
N ALA A 65 -3.81 22.32 12.32
CA ALA A 65 -2.82 21.40 12.92
C ALA A 65 -1.81 20.71 11.96
N PRO A 66 -0.58 21.24 11.84
CA PRO A 66 0.47 20.65 11.02
C PRO A 66 1.06 19.34 11.58
N GLU A 67 0.72 18.94 12.81
CA GLU A 67 1.40 17.81 13.49
C GLU A 67 1.05 16.43 12.90
N GLU A 68 -0.09 16.30 12.21
CA GLU A 68 -0.47 15.08 11.48
C GLU A 68 -0.65 15.33 9.97
N ALA A 69 -0.15 16.45 9.48
CA ALA A 69 -0.14 16.78 8.06
C ALA A 69 0.58 15.68 7.28
N SER A 70 -0.08 15.19 6.23
CA SER A 70 0.54 14.29 5.27
C SER A 70 1.14 15.09 4.11
N TYR A 71 2.28 14.65 3.63
CA TYR A 71 3.04 15.25 2.54
C TYR A 71 3.35 14.19 1.48
N PHE A 72 3.44 14.63 0.25
CA PHE A 72 4.00 13.88 -0.86
C PHE A 72 5.49 14.17 -1.00
N GLY A 73 6.22 13.14 -1.39
CA GLY A 73 7.61 13.30 -1.78
C GLY A 73 8.13 12.12 -2.58
N GLN A 74 9.42 12.20 -2.88
CA GLN A 74 10.15 11.21 -3.65
C GLN A 74 11.37 10.75 -2.86
N ILE A 75 11.59 9.43 -2.80
CA ILE A 75 12.78 8.87 -2.17
C ILE A 75 13.99 9.26 -3.01
N LYS A 76 14.82 10.16 -2.48
CA LYS A 76 16.01 10.68 -3.14
C LYS A 76 17.16 9.67 -3.08
N SER A 77 17.33 9.03 -1.92
CA SER A 77 18.32 7.99 -1.71
C SER A 77 17.91 7.12 -0.52
N TYR A 78 18.24 5.83 -0.56
CA TYR A 78 18.05 4.90 0.54
C TYR A 78 19.24 3.96 0.66
N ASN A 79 19.81 3.85 1.86
CA ASN A 79 20.90 2.94 2.14
C ASN A 79 20.38 1.73 2.96
N PRO A 80 20.24 0.53 2.37
CA PRO A 80 19.68 -0.63 3.06
C PRO A 80 20.61 -1.15 4.17
N THR A 81 21.92 -0.94 4.05
CA THR A 81 22.92 -1.37 5.04
C THR A 81 22.84 -0.51 6.29
N LYS A 82 22.74 0.82 6.12
CA LYS A 82 22.60 1.75 7.25
C LYS A 82 21.16 1.84 7.78
N GLY A 83 20.18 1.43 6.98
CA GLY A 83 18.77 1.41 7.35
C GLY A 83 18.13 2.80 7.41
N PHE A 84 18.62 3.75 6.62
CA PHE A 84 18.03 5.09 6.51
C PHE A 84 18.14 5.65 5.09
N GLY A 85 17.34 6.66 4.81
CA GLY A 85 17.35 7.38 3.55
C GLY A 85 16.86 8.82 3.70
N PHE A 86 16.63 9.44 2.55
CA PHE A 86 16.21 10.83 2.42
C PHE A 86 15.08 10.95 1.40
N ILE A 87 14.08 11.76 1.73
CA ILE A 87 12.90 12.04 0.89
C ILE A 87 12.92 13.52 0.53
N SER A 88 12.78 13.81 -0.76
CA SER A 88 12.63 15.16 -1.29
C SER A 88 11.14 15.51 -1.40
N THR A 89 10.75 16.72 -1.00
CA THR A 89 9.36 17.19 -1.04
C THR A 89 9.29 18.68 -1.38
N ASP A 90 8.30 19.08 -2.19
CA ASP A 90 8.03 20.48 -2.51
C ASP A 90 7.59 21.31 -1.30
N ALA A 91 7.15 20.67 -0.21
CA ALA A 91 6.77 21.38 1.01
C ALA A 91 7.99 21.94 1.76
N PHE A 92 9.17 21.33 1.58
CA PHE A 92 10.42 21.71 2.22
C PHE A 92 11.56 21.65 1.18
N PRO A 93 11.60 22.58 0.21
CA PRO A 93 12.55 22.52 -0.90
C PRO A 93 14.01 22.71 -0.46
N GLU A 94 14.24 23.33 0.70
CA GLU A 94 15.57 23.66 1.21
C GLU A 94 16.24 22.52 2.02
N GLN A 95 15.49 21.48 2.39
CA GLN A 95 16.01 20.38 3.23
C GLN A 95 15.43 19.03 2.86
N ASP A 96 16.25 17.98 2.95
CA ASP A 96 15.80 16.62 2.73
C ASP A 96 15.15 16.07 4.02
N VAL A 97 14.01 15.37 3.87
CA VAL A 97 13.31 14.74 5.00
C VAL A 97 13.94 13.39 5.29
N PHE A 98 14.39 13.19 6.52
CA PHE A 98 15.05 11.95 6.94
C PHE A 98 14.04 10.80 7.11
N VAL A 99 14.35 9.61 6.61
CA VAL A 99 13.48 8.43 6.77
C VAL A 99 14.25 7.22 7.31
N LEU A 100 13.66 6.51 8.27
CA LEU A 100 14.19 5.26 8.82
C LEU A 100 13.61 4.05 8.10
N ARG A 101 14.38 2.95 8.05
CA ARG A 101 13.93 1.64 7.56
C ARG A 101 12.62 1.19 8.22
N SER A 102 12.45 1.45 9.52
CA SER A 102 11.26 1.05 10.28
C SER A 102 9.99 1.81 9.86
N GLU A 103 10.13 2.98 9.24
CA GLU A 103 9.01 3.80 8.76
C GLU A 103 8.60 3.44 7.33
N LEU A 104 9.45 2.70 6.60
CA LEU A 104 9.21 2.27 5.23
C LEU A 104 8.48 0.92 5.18
N PRO A 105 7.46 0.77 4.32
CA PRO A 105 6.76 -0.50 4.18
C PRO A 105 7.72 -1.56 3.60
N GLY A 106 7.88 -2.67 4.31
CA GLY A 106 8.83 -3.73 3.92
C GLY A 106 10.31 -3.39 4.17
N GLY A 107 10.61 -2.25 4.81
CA GLY A 107 11.98 -1.85 5.13
C GLY A 107 12.86 -1.57 3.92
N PHE A 108 12.25 -1.21 2.79
CA PHE A 108 12.94 -0.89 1.55
C PHE A 108 12.37 0.38 0.93
N GLY A 109 13.25 1.32 0.61
CA GLY A 109 12.91 2.56 -0.07
C GLY A 109 13.45 2.54 -1.50
N PRO A 110 12.62 2.28 -2.52
CA PRO A 110 13.08 2.35 -3.91
C PRO A 110 13.46 3.78 -4.27
N GLU A 111 14.67 3.99 -4.79
CA GLU A 111 15.12 5.31 -5.26
C GLU A 111 14.24 5.81 -6.40
N GLY A 112 13.88 7.09 -6.35
CA GLY A 112 12.90 7.69 -7.26
C GLY A 112 11.44 7.31 -6.95
N GLY A 113 11.19 6.48 -5.94
CA GLY A 113 9.84 6.06 -5.56
C GLY A 113 9.01 7.21 -4.98
N GLN A 114 7.78 7.36 -5.48
CA GLN A 114 6.82 8.31 -4.92
C GLN A 114 6.25 7.78 -3.61
N CYS A 115 6.10 8.64 -2.62
CA CYS A 115 5.58 8.26 -1.32
C CYS A 115 4.72 9.36 -0.70
N LYS A 116 3.84 8.94 0.20
CA LYS A 116 3.10 9.78 1.14
C LYS A 116 3.67 9.53 2.53
N PHE A 117 3.91 10.58 3.32
CA PHE A 117 4.43 10.46 4.68
C PHE A 117 3.91 11.61 5.55
N SER A 118 3.94 11.46 6.87
CA SER A 118 3.75 12.58 7.80
C SER A 118 5.11 13.09 8.27
N VAL A 119 5.22 14.36 8.65
CA VAL A 119 6.47 14.95 9.13
C VAL A 119 6.42 15.12 10.64
N SER A 120 7.44 14.60 11.34
CA SER A 120 7.78 14.98 12.72
C SER A 120 9.00 15.88 12.73
N MET A 121 9.04 16.87 13.61
CA MET A 121 10.25 17.66 13.85
C MET A 121 11.09 16.98 14.93
N ASP A 122 12.29 16.55 14.56
CA ASP A 122 13.25 15.94 15.45
C ASP A 122 14.49 16.86 15.59
N GLU A 123 15.40 16.56 16.55
CA GLU A 123 16.61 17.39 16.80
C GLU A 123 17.52 17.56 15.57
N LYS A 124 17.41 16.64 14.60
CA LYS A 124 18.23 16.61 13.38
C LYS A 124 17.53 17.20 12.15
N GLY A 125 16.31 17.72 12.31
CA GLY A 125 15.47 18.23 11.22
C GLY A 125 14.19 17.41 11.00
N PRO A 126 13.49 17.62 9.88
CA PRO A 126 12.23 16.94 9.59
C PRO A 126 12.47 15.45 9.34
N ALA A 127 11.77 14.60 10.10
CA ALA A 127 11.74 13.16 9.89
C ALA A 127 10.39 12.70 9.34
N ALA A 128 10.43 11.79 8.39
CA ALA A 128 9.26 11.16 7.83
C ALA A 128 8.78 10.02 8.74
N LYS A 129 7.49 10.05 9.06
CA LYS A 129 6.75 9.04 9.80
C LYS A 129 5.66 8.43 8.93
N ARG A 130 5.30 7.17 9.21
CA ARG A 130 4.17 6.47 8.56
C ARG A 130 4.25 6.53 7.03
N VAL A 131 5.41 6.19 6.46
CA VAL A 131 5.64 6.31 5.01
C VAL A 131 4.83 5.25 4.25
N MET A 132 4.19 5.67 3.16
CA MET A 132 3.41 4.83 2.26
C MET A 132 3.92 5.03 0.84
N LEU A 133 4.39 3.97 0.20
CA LEU A 133 4.85 4.02 -1.19
C LEU A 133 3.65 4.04 -2.15
N LEU A 134 3.72 4.91 -3.16
CA LEU A 134 2.67 5.14 -4.15
C LEU A 134 3.11 4.68 -5.55
N GLY A 135 2.13 4.32 -6.39
CA GLY A 135 2.37 3.92 -7.78
C GLY A 135 3.26 2.67 -7.92
N SER A 136 4.11 2.66 -8.95
CA SER A 136 4.99 1.54 -9.30
C SER A 136 5.98 1.15 -8.18
N ALA A 137 6.31 2.10 -7.29
CA ALA A 137 7.17 1.86 -6.13
C ALA A 137 6.52 0.89 -5.13
N GLY A 138 5.19 0.96 -4.95
CA GLY A 138 4.45 0.00 -4.12
C GLY A 138 4.43 -1.41 -4.73
N THR A 139 4.32 -1.51 -6.06
CA THR A 139 4.33 -2.78 -6.80
C THR A 139 5.73 -3.41 -6.84
N GLN A 140 6.79 -2.60 -6.94
CA GLN A 140 8.17 -3.06 -6.87
C GLN A 140 8.53 -3.63 -5.50
N VAL A 141 8.08 -3.04 -4.37
CA VAL A 141 8.29 -3.65 -3.04
C VAL A 141 7.56 -4.98 -2.92
N GLN A 142 6.37 -5.12 -3.50
CA GLN A 142 5.68 -6.41 -3.57
C GLN A 142 6.53 -7.43 -4.35
N GLN A 143 7.04 -7.10 -5.54
CA GLN A 143 7.90 -7.98 -6.34
C GLN A 143 9.26 -8.29 -5.68
N MET A 144 9.91 -7.30 -5.07
CA MET A 144 11.18 -7.48 -4.36
C MET A 144 10.99 -8.37 -3.12
N LYS A 145 9.84 -8.29 -2.45
CA LYS A 145 9.46 -9.19 -1.35
C LYS A 145 9.35 -10.66 -1.79
N TRP A 146 8.96 -10.90 -3.04
CA TRP A 146 8.97 -12.25 -3.65
C TRP A 146 10.37 -12.69 -4.13
N MET A 147 11.22 -11.76 -4.58
CA MET A 147 12.56 -12.07 -5.12
C MET A 147 13.69 -12.12 -4.07
N MET A 148 13.62 -11.36 -2.96
CA MET A 148 14.68 -11.28 -1.94
C MET A 148 14.56 -12.31 -0.80
N GLY A 149 13.64 -13.28 -0.86
CA GLY A 149 13.65 -14.42 0.06
C GLY A 149 13.73 -14.06 1.55
N TYR A 150 13.04 -13.01 2.01
CA TYR A 150 12.91 -12.71 3.44
C TYR A 150 11.95 -13.70 4.11
N GLY A 151 12.42 -14.93 4.27
CA GLY A 151 12.03 -15.76 5.39
C GLY A 151 12.74 -15.26 6.64
N GLY A 152 11.96 -14.89 7.67
CA GLY A 152 12.36 -15.06 9.07
C GLY A 152 12.79 -13.81 9.85
N TRP A 153 11.85 -13.20 10.57
CA TRP A 153 11.74 -13.14 12.04
C TRP A 153 10.80 -11.98 12.44
N GLY A 154 9.73 -12.15 13.23
CA GLY A 154 9.19 -13.31 13.90
C GLY A 154 7.97 -12.92 14.72
N LYS A 155 7.04 -13.85 14.92
CA LYS A 155 6.33 -14.11 16.18
C LYS A 155 5.67 -15.48 16.04
N GLY A 156 5.93 -16.35 17.02
CA GLY A 156 5.72 -17.78 16.92
C GLY A 156 4.28 -18.21 16.71
N MET A 157 4.14 -19.36 16.05
CA MET A 157 3.25 -20.45 16.38
C MET A 157 3.63 -21.61 15.47
N GLY A 158 3.61 -22.83 16.02
CA GLY A 158 3.97 -24.02 15.28
C GLY A 158 3.05 -24.32 14.10
N LYS A 159 3.43 -25.41 13.41
CA LYS A 159 2.72 -26.15 12.36
C LYS A 159 2.96 -25.68 10.92
N GLY A 160 3.79 -26.47 10.23
CA GLY A 160 3.35 -27.24 9.06
C GLY A 160 2.93 -26.45 7.82
N PHE A 161 3.87 -26.24 6.91
CA PHE A 161 3.56 -25.89 5.52
C PHE A 161 2.95 -27.11 4.80
N GLY A 162 1.63 -27.10 4.68
CA GLY A 162 0.92 -27.83 3.63
C GLY A 162 1.16 -27.13 2.30
N LYS A 163 1.78 -27.84 1.34
CA LYS A 163 1.75 -27.46 -0.07
C LYS A 163 0.34 -27.71 -0.60
N SER A 164 -0.29 -26.61 -1.00
CA SER A 164 -1.12 -26.42 -2.18
C SER A 164 -1.73 -27.66 -2.83
N GLY A 165 -3.05 -27.60 -2.95
CA GLY A 165 -3.80 -28.33 -3.95
C GLY A 165 -4.68 -29.37 -3.30
N ASP A 166 -5.94 -28.99 -3.07
CA ASP A 166 -7.08 -29.84 -3.34
C ASP A 166 -6.77 -30.82 -4.48
N LYS A 167 -6.34 -32.01 -4.10
CA LYS A 167 -6.49 -33.21 -4.87
C LYS A 167 -7.38 -34.08 -4.02
N THR A 168 -8.66 -33.84 -4.25
CA THR A 168 -9.69 -34.87 -4.21
C THR A 168 -9.07 -36.27 -4.23
N CYS A 169 -9.47 -37.05 -3.23
CA CYS A 169 -9.47 -38.49 -3.29
C CYS A 169 -10.12 -38.88 -4.62
N TRP A 170 -9.33 -39.12 -5.66
CA TRP A 170 -9.65 -39.83 -6.90
C TRP A 170 -8.50 -39.62 -7.91
N ASP A 171 -7.45 -40.42 -7.79
CA ASP A 171 -6.63 -40.79 -8.94
C ASP A 171 -6.57 -42.32 -8.99
N VAL A 172 -7.73 -42.92 -9.26
CA VAL A 172 -7.90 -44.36 -9.50
C VAL A 172 -7.00 -44.84 -10.65
N LYS A 173 -6.59 -43.95 -11.56
CA LYS A 173 -5.74 -44.27 -12.71
C LYS A 173 -4.28 -44.54 -12.36
N LYS A 174 -3.79 -44.21 -11.16
CA LYS A 174 -2.37 -44.42 -10.81
C LYS A 174 -2.07 -45.48 -9.76
N THR A 175 -3.00 -45.87 -8.90
CA THR A 175 -2.67 -46.77 -7.77
C THR A 175 -3.69 -47.85 -7.44
N GLY A 176 -4.88 -47.86 -8.06
CA GLY A 176 -5.87 -48.94 -7.91
C GLY A 176 -6.45 -49.14 -6.49
N ALA A 177 -5.97 -48.45 -5.46
CA ALA A 177 -6.48 -48.54 -4.10
C ALA A 177 -6.20 -47.26 -3.29
N CYS A 178 -7.06 -47.00 -2.30
CA CYS A 178 -6.91 -45.86 -1.40
C CYS A 178 -5.70 -46.06 -0.45
N PRO A 179 -4.74 -45.13 -0.38
CA PRO A 179 -3.50 -45.31 0.38
C PRO A 179 -3.68 -45.40 1.90
N ARG A 180 -4.85 -45.02 2.44
CA ARG A 180 -5.20 -45.29 3.85
C ARG A 180 -5.64 -46.73 4.07
N LEU A 181 -6.35 -47.32 3.11
CA LEU A 181 -6.79 -48.70 3.19
C LEU A 181 -5.59 -49.67 3.13
N ALA A 182 -4.59 -49.35 2.31
CA ALA A 182 -3.31 -50.08 2.26
C ALA A 182 -2.54 -50.06 3.60
N LYS A 183 -2.92 -49.16 4.53
CA LYS A 183 -2.34 -49.03 5.87
C LYS A 183 -3.28 -49.55 6.97
N GLY A 184 -4.42 -50.16 6.61
CA GLY A 184 -5.41 -50.66 7.57
C GLY A 184 -6.23 -49.56 8.27
N GLU A 185 -6.20 -48.33 7.76
CA GLU A 185 -6.90 -47.19 8.36
C GLU A 185 -8.26 -46.94 7.67
N PRO A 186 -9.33 -46.62 8.43
CA PRO A 186 -10.64 -46.32 7.86
C PRO A 186 -10.62 -45.00 7.08
N CYS A 187 -11.22 -45.01 5.89
CA CYS A 187 -11.35 -43.82 5.06
C CYS A 187 -12.41 -42.87 5.64
N LYS A 188 -12.07 -41.58 5.74
CA LYS A 188 -12.92 -40.54 6.38
C LYS A 188 -13.85 -39.80 5.41
N PHE A 189 -13.86 -40.18 4.13
CA PHE A 189 -14.70 -39.55 3.11
C PHE A 189 -15.63 -40.60 2.50
N SER A 190 -16.92 -40.27 2.50
CA SER A 190 -17.95 -41.04 1.82
C SER A 190 -18.01 -40.60 0.34
N PRO A 191 -18.26 -41.50 -0.64
CA PRO A 191 -18.49 -42.93 -0.51
C PRO A 191 -17.22 -43.72 -0.87
N CYS A 192 -16.54 -44.27 0.14
CA CYS A 192 -15.47 -45.26 -0.02
C CYS A 192 -15.68 -46.41 0.99
N ASN A 193 -16.94 -46.85 1.14
CA ASN A 193 -17.31 -47.99 1.97
C ASN A 193 -17.46 -49.27 1.14
N GLY A 194 -16.47 -49.58 0.30
CA GLY A 194 -16.30 -50.95 -0.23
C GLY A 194 -17.45 -51.51 -1.07
N GLU A 195 -18.30 -50.68 -1.67
CA GLU A 195 -19.29 -51.16 -2.64
C GLU A 195 -18.66 -51.17 -4.04
N PRO A 196 -18.82 -52.25 -4.82
CA PRO A 196 -18.29 -52.33 -6.17
C PRO A 196 -19.00 -51.32 -7.09
N VAL A 197 -18.24 -50.55 -7.86
CA VAL A 197 -18.78 -49.72 -8.94
C VAL A 197 -19.21 -50.62 -10.11
N PRO A 198 -20.41 -50.43 -10.69
CA PRO A 198 -20.87 -51.22 -11.82
C PRO A 198 -20.03 -50.95 -13.09
N ASP A 199 -19.82 -52.03 -13.84
CA ASP A 199 -19.01 -52.15 -15.04
C ASP A 199 -19.33 -51.08 -16.10
N ALA A 200 -18.28 -50.51 -16.71
CA ALA A 200 -18.41 -49.55 -17.80
C ALA A 200 -18.80 -50.30 -19.09
N ALA A 201 -20.02 -50.09 -19.56
CA ALA A 201 -20.47 -50.56 -20.87
C ALA A 201 -19.86 -49.72 -22.01
N ASP A 202 -19.20 -50.45 -22.91
CA ASP A 202 -18.74 -50.20 -24.30
C ASP A 202 -17.81 -49.00 -24.58
#